data_AF-A0A2R7S949-F1
#
_entry.id   AF-A0A2R7S949-F1
#
_cell.length_a   1.000
_cell.length_b   1.000
_cell.length_c   1.000
_cell.angle_alpha   90.00
_cell.angle_beta   90.00
_cell.angle_gamma   90.00
#
_symmetry.space_group_name_H-M   'P 1'
#
loop_
_entity.id
_entity.type
_entity.pdbx_description
1 polymer ?
#
loop_
_entity_poly.entity_id
_entity_poly.type
_entity_poly.pdbx_seq_one_letter_code
_entity_poly.pdbx_strand_id
1 'polypeptide(L)'
;ILFATRELHLSPQTVGLSYIALGAGTVLASVFGHRISRRLGPGPCLLLGFLACGVGWLQLALVPPGVAGVASFAVMLFAFGVGAVLIFINFLSLRQAVTPAPMLGRMTSTMRWLILLPAGPGALLGGWLGEHVGLRAALGFSGVGACLVAALAWRHGVIRSVRELPKPVEVMTA
;
A
#
# COMPACT_ATOMS: atom_id res chain seq x y z
N ILE A 1 8.36 1.27 13.39
CA ILE A 1 9.30 1.91 14.36
C ILE A 1 9.59 1.00 15.53
N LEU A 2 8.59 0.52 16.30
CA LEU A 2 8.83 -0.40 17.43
C LEU A 2 9.68 -1.63 17.05
N PHE A 3 9.40 -2.25 15.90
CA PHE A 3 10.22 -3.36 15.40
C PHE A 3 11.69 -2.94 15.17
N ALA A 4 11.91 -1.80 14.50
CA ALA A 4 13.24 -1.30 14.21
C ALA A 4 14.04 -1.00 15.49
N THR A 5 13.41 -0.42 16.52
CA THR A 5 14.11 -0.04 17.74
C THR A 5 14.23 -1.17 18.75
N ARG A 6 13.22 -2.04 18.89
CA ARG A 6 13.20 -3.11 19.90
C ARG A 6 13.76 -4.44 19.42
N GLU A 7 13.60 -4.78 18.13
CA GLU A 7 14.02 -6.08 17.59
C GLU A 7 15.32 -5.96 16.79
N LEU A 8 15.45 -4.89 16.00
CA LEU A 8 16.65 -4.64 15.20
C LEU A 8 17.68 -3.74 15.91
N HIS A 9 17.32 -3.16 17.07
CA HIS A 9 18.19 -2.29 17.88
C HIS A 9 18.77 -1.11 17.09
N LEU A 10 17.99 -0.57 16.14
CA LEU A 10 18.43 0.55 15.32
C LEU A 10 18.45 1.85 16.13
N SER A 11 19.52 2.64 15.93
CA SER A 11 19.59 3.98 16.47
C SER A 11 18.54 4.90 15.82
N PRO A 12 18.09 5.97 16.50
CA PRO A 12 17.16 6.95 15.92
C PRO A 12 17.66 7.54 14.59
N GLN A 13 18.97 7.76 14.47
CA GLN A 13 19.61 8.26 13.26
C GLN A 13 19.46 7.26 12.11
N THR A 14 19.71 5.97 12.36
CA THR A 14 19.54 4.92 11.34
C THR A 14 18.08 4.73 10.93
N VAL A 15 17.15 4.83 11.87
CA VAL A 15 15.71 4.84 11.56
C VAL A 15 15.38 6.02 10.65
N GLY A 16 15.84 7.23 11.00
CA GLY A 16 15.63 8.43 10.19
C GLY A 16 16.20 8.32 8.77
N LEU A 17 17.44 7.83 8.64
CA LEU A 17 18.07 7.60 7.33
C LEU A 17 17.31 6.55 6.50
N SER A 18 16.73 5.52 7.14
CA SER A 18 15.92 4.51 6.44
C SER A 18 14.66 5.10 5.80
N TYR A 19 14.11 6.20 6.33
CA TYR A 19 12.99 6.92 5.71
C TYR A 19 13.35 7.61 4.39
N ILE A 20 14.64 7.81 4.08
CA ILE A 20 15.07 8.25 2.74
C ILE A 20 14.63 7.21 1.70
N ALA A 21 14.68 5.92 2.03
CA ALA A 21 14.23 4.84 1.15
C ALA A 21 12.71 4.92 0.90
N LEU A 22 11.91 5.27 1.91
CA LEU A 22 10.47 5.55 1.73
C LEU A 22 10.24 6.69 0.72
N GLY A 23 10.97 7.79 0.90
CA GLY A 23 10.91 8.94 -0.01
C GLY A 23 11.31 8.57 -1.44
N ALA A 24 12.43 7.85 -1.60
CA ALA A 24 12.90 7.37 -2.90
C ALA A 24 11.86 6.47 -3.59
N GLY A 25 11.27 5.51 -2.87
CA GLY A 25 10.23 4.64 -3.41
C GLY A 25 8.99 5.44 -3.85
N THR A 26 8.59 6.42 -3.05
CA THR A 26 7.44 7.31 -3.35
C THR A 26 7.70 8.14 -4.61
N VAL A 27 8.88 8.75 -4.73
CA VAL A 27 9.26 9.58 -5.89
C VAL A 27 9.35 8.73 -7.15
N LEU A 28 10.05 7.59 -7.09
CA LEU A 28 10.18 6.69 -8.23
C LEU A 28 8.82 6.17 -8.70
N ALA A 29 7.96 5.73 -7.77
CA ALA A 29 6.61 5.29 -8.11
C ALA A 29 5.74 6.43 -8.64
N SER A 30 5.94 7.68 -8.21
CA SER A 30 5.21 8.83 -8.77
C SER A 30 5.63 9.12 -10.21
N VAL A 31 6.93 9.07 -10.49
CA VAL A 31 7.49 9.30 -11.84
C VAL A 31 7.09 8.19 -12.82
N PHE A 32 7.14 6.92 -12.38
CA PHE A 32 6.90 5.76 -13.25
C PHE A 32 5.47 5.20 -13.15
N GLY A 33 4.70 5.57 -12.15
CA GLY A 33 3.41 4.97 -11.81
C GLY A 33 2.37 5.09 -12.93
N HIS A 34 2.31 6.24 -13.60
CA HIS A 34 1.43 6.42 -14.76
C HIS A 34 1.83 5.49 -15.92
N ARG A 35 3.14 5.34 -16.19
CA ARG A 35 3.65 4.43 -17.24
C ARG A 35 3.35 2.97 -16.90
N ILE A 36 3.51 2.58 -15.63
CA ILE A 36 3.19 1.23 -15.15
C ILE A 36 1.68 0.98 -15.27
N SER A 37 0.85 1.91 -14.82
CA SER A 37 -0.61 1.85 -14.91
C SER A 37 -1.10 1.74 -16.36
N ARG A 38 -0.55 2.52 -17.29
CA ARG A 38 -0.89 2.41 -18.71
C ARG A 38 -0.50 1.08 -19.36
N ARG A 39 0.57 0.44 -18.88
CA ARG A 39 1.03 -0.85 -19.42
C ARG A 39 0.27 -2.04 -18.85
N LEU A 40 0.01 -2.04 -17.55
CA LEU A 40 -0.61 -3.17 -16.84
C LEU A 40 -2.13 -3.05 -16.74
N GLY A 41 -2.64 -1.82 -16.73
CA GLY A 41 -4.00 -1.49 -16.36
C GLY A 41 -4.13 -0.98 -14.91
N PRO A 42 -5.10 -0.10 -14.60
CA PRO A 42 -5.28 0.43 -13.25
C PRO A 42 -5.54 -0.65 -12.18
N GLY A 43 -6.33 -1.68 -12.51
CA GLY A 43 -6.63 -2.77 -11.59
C GLY A 43 -5.41 -3.61 -11.23
N PRO A 44 -4.70 -4.22 -12.20
CA PRO A 44 -3.45 -4.93 -11.97
C PRO A 44 -2.37 -4.09 -11.27
N CYS A 45 -2.26 -2.80 -11.63
CA CYS A 45 -1.28 -1.88 -11.03
C CYS A 45 -1.57 -1.61 -9.54
N LEU A 46 -2.86 -1.51 -9.16
CA LEU A 46 -3.28 -1.42 -7.77
C LEU A 46 -2.89 -2.67 -6.98
N LEU A 47 -3.08 -3.87 -7.56
CA LEU A 47 -2.73 -5.14 -6.92
C LEU A 47 -1.22 -5.32 -6.76
N LEU A 48 -0.43 -4.85 -7.73
CA LEU A 48 1.02 -4.79 -7.63
C LEU A 48 1.46 -3.94 -6.42
N GLY A 49 0.75 -2.85 -6.13
CA GLY A 49 1.02 -2.04 -4.96
C GLY A 49 0.78 -2.77 -3.63
N PHE A 50 -0.32 -3.53 -3.53
CA PHE A 50 -0.57 -4.39 -2.36
C PHE A 50 0.51 -5.47 -2.20
N LEU A 51 0.94 -6.09 -3.30
CA LEU A 51 2.01 -7.07 -3.29
C LEU A 51 3.34 -6.46 -2.85
N ALA A 52 3.68 -5.26 -3.32
CA ALA A 52 4.90 -4.56 -2.91
C ALA A 52 4.92 -4.32 -1.39
N CYS A 53 3.81 -3.80 -0.83
CA CYS A 53 3.69 -3.63 0.62
C CYS A 53 3.78 -4.97 1.37
N GLY A 54 3.03 -5.98 0.92
CA GLY A 54 2.97 -7.29 1.56
C GLY A 54 4.32 -7.99 1.58
N VAL A 55 5.01 -8.07 0.44
CA VAL A 55 6.36 -8.64 0.32
C VAL A 55 7.36 -7.83 1.15
N GLY A 56 7.26 -6.49 1.15
CA GLY A 56 8.09 -5.62 1.96
C GLY A 56 7.99 -5.90 3.46
N TRP A 57 6.79 -6.17 3.98
CA TRP A 57 6.59 -6.55 5.38
C TRP A 57 7.00 -7.99 5.67
N LEU A 58 6.69 -8.93 4.77
CA LEU A 58 7.07 -10.34 4.93
C LEU A 58 8.57 -10.53 5.00
N GLN A 59 9.32 -9.90 4.09
CA GLN A 59 10.78 -10.03 4.10
C GLN A 59 11.38 -9.48 5.39
N LEU A 60 10.83 -8.39 5.94
CA LEU A 60 11.28 -7.82 7.21
C LEU A 60 10.99 -8.74 8.39
N ALA A 61 9.85 -9.43 8.38
CA ALA A 61 9.47 -10.38 9.43
C ALA A 61 10.43 -11.58 9.51
N LEU A 62 11.05 -11.96 8.39
CA LEU A 62 11.94 -13.12 8.28
C LEU A 62 13.43 -12.79 8.52
N VAL A 63 13.80 -11.51 8.58
CA VAL A 63 15.19 -11.11 8.71
C VAL A 63 15.68 -11.17 10.16
N PRO A 64 16.86 -11.79 10.41
CA PRO A 64 17.49 -11.78 11.72
C PRO A 64 18.03 -10.38 12.09
N PRO A 65 18.19 -10.08 13.39
CA PRO A 65 18.82 -8.83 13.83
C PRO A 65 20.28 -8.72 13.33
N GLY A 66 20.73 -7.49 13.06
CA GLY A 66 22.09 -7.20 12.59
C GLY A 66 22.13 -6.23 11.40
N VAL A 67 23.28 -6.17 10.70
CA VAL A 67 23.49 -5.27 9.54
C VAL A 67 22.44 -5.50 8.44
N ALA A 68 22.06 -6.76 8.21
CA ALA A 68 21.00 -7.12 7.27
C ALA A 68 19.63 -6.52 7.66
N GLY A 69 19.38 -6.30 8.95
CA GLY A 69 18.15 -5.70 9.47
C GLY A 69 17.96 -4.24 9.03
N VAL A 70 19.03 -3.45 8.98
CA VAL A 70 18.99 -2.05 8.50
C VAL A 70 18.55 -2.02 7.04
N ALA A 71 19.24 -2.79 6.20
CA ALA A 71 18.94 -2.85 4.77
C ALA A 71 17.52 -3.38 4.52
N SER A 72 17.12 -4.43 5.24
CA SER A 72 15.77 -4.99 5.16
C SER A 72 14.69 -3.99 5.59
N PHE A 73 14.93 -3.20 6.64
CA PHE A 73 13.99 -2.16 7.08
C PHE A 73 13.87 -1.04 6.04
N ALA A 74 14.98 -0.60 5.43
CA ALA A 74 14.98 0.36 4.34
C ALA A 74 14.26 -0.17 3.09
N VAL A 75 14.48 -1.44 2.73
CA VAL A 75 13.78 -2.12 1.61
C VAL A 75 12.27 -2.20 1.88
N MET A 76 11.87 -2.53 3.11
CA MET A 76 10.46 -2.53 3.50
C MET A 76 9.83 -1.15 3.31
N LEU A 77 10.50 -0.09 3.78
CA LEU A 77 10.05 1.28 3.64
C LEU A 77 9.97 1.73 2.17
N PHE A 78 10.97 1.39 1.36
CA PHE A 78 10.95 1.63 -0.07
C PHE A 78 9.77 0.95 -0.75
N ALA A 79 9.57 -0.35 -0.47
CA ALA A 79 8.47 -1.13 -1.02
C ALA A 79 7.10 -0.59 -0.59
N PHE A 80 6.98 -0.13 0.67
CA PHE A 80 5.79 0.55 1.16
C PHE A 80 5.53 1.86 0.41
N GLY A 81 6.55 2.69 0.17
CA GLY A 81 6.41 3.92 -0.61
C GLY A 81 5.95 3.66 -2.05
N VAL A 82 6.57 2.68 -2.71
CA VAL A 82 6.16 2.26 -4.06
C VAL A 82 4.71 1.77 -4.05
N GLY A 83 4.39 0.86 -3.13
CA GLY A 83 3.07 0.24 -3.07
C GLY A 83 1.96 1.23 -2.75
N ALA A 84 2.17 2.10 -1.77
CA ALA A 84 1.23 3.15 -1.39
C ALA A 84 0.91 4.09 -2.55
N VAL A 85 1.92 4.51 -3.33
CA VAL A 85 1.71 5.39 -4.49
C VAL A 85 0.94 4.68 -5.61
N LEU A 86 1.31 3.45 -5.93
CA LEU A 86 0.60 2.68 -6.96
C LEU A 86 -0.87 2.43 -6.57
N ILE A 87 -1.14 2.10 -5.30
CA ILE A 87 -2.51 1.99 -4.81
C ILE A 87 -3.22 3.34 -4.91
N PHE A 88 -2.62 4.41 -4.39
CA PHE A 88 -3.25 5.72 -4.29
C PHE A 88 -3.63 6.28 -5.66
N ILE A 89 -2.71 6.32 -6.62
CA ILE A 89 -2.95 6.89 -7.96
C ILE A 89 -4.07 6.11 -8.66
N ASN A 90 -3.96 4.78 -8.74
CA ASN A 90 -4.95 3.97 -9.48
C ASN A 90 -6.32 4.00 -8.79
N PHE A 91 -6.36 3.89 -7.46
CA PHE A 91 -7.61 3.89 -6.72
C PHE A 91 -8.30 5.25 -6.77
N LEU A 92 -7.56 6.36 -6.74
CA LEU A 92 -8.12 7.70 -6.91
C LEU A 92 -8.65 7.88 -8.34
N SER A 93 -7.83 7.58 -9.36
CA SER A 93 -8.21 7.75 -10.77
C SER A 93 -9.44 6.93 -11.14
N LEU A 94 -9.55 5.68 -10.66
CA LEU A 94 -10.72 4.85 -10.94
C LEU A 94 -12.01 5.44 -10.41
N ARG A 95 -11.98 5.99 -9.19
CA ARG A 95 -13.17 6.58 -8.57
C ARG A 95 -13.55 7.89 -9.24
N GLN A 96 -12.57 8.71 -9.61
CA GLN A 96 -12.82 9.94 -10.37
C GLN A 96 -13.42 9.65 -11.74
N ALA A 97 -12.96 8.60 -12.42
CA ALA A 97 -13.42 8.23 -13.76
C ALA A 97 -14.91 7.80 -13.80
N VAL A 98 -15.41 7.18 -12.73
CA VAL A 98 -16.81 6.72 -12.63
C VAL A 98 -17.74 7.72 -11.92
N THR A 99 -17.21 8.79 -11.35
CA THR A 99 -17.99 9.74 -10.54
C THR A 99 -18.29 11.01 -11.35
N PRO A 100 -19.57 11.40 -11.52
CA PRO A 100 -19.92 12.67 -12.16
C PRO A 100 -19.27 13.87 -11.46
N ALA A 101 -18.84 14.87 -12.23
CA ALA A 101 -18.09 16.03 -11.71
C ALA A 101 -18.74 16.71 -10.48
N PRO A 102 -20.07 16.96 -10.44
CA PRO A 102 -20.71 17.57 -9.27
C PRO A 102 -20.68 16.71 -8.00
N MET A 103 -20.47 15.39 -8.15
CA MET A 103 -20.45 14.44 -7.04
C MET A 103 -19.05 14.14 -6.50
N LEU A 104 -17.99 14.66 -7.13
CA LEU A 104 -16.59 14.38 -6.75
C LEU A 104 -16.28 14.79 -5.30
N GLY A 105 -16.84 15.90 -4.83
CA GLY A 105 -16.69 16.34 -3.43
C GLY A 105 -17.29 15.32 -2.45
N ARG A 106 -18.53 14.88 -2.70
CA ARG A 106 -19.23 13.87 -1.88
C ARG A 106 -18.49 12.53 -1.90
N MET A 107 -18.10 12.06 -3.09
CA MET A 107 -17.31 10.83 -3.24
C MET A 107 -16.00 10.90 -2.45
N THR A 108 -15.30 12.04 -2.46
CA THR A 108 -14.00 12.19 -1.79
C THR A 108 -14.16 12.09 -0.29
N SER A 109 -15.15 12.80 0.26
CA SER A 109 -15.44 12.79 1.69
C SER A 109 -15.87 11.40 2.18
N THR A 110 -16.79 10.73 1.49
CA THR A 110 -17.23 9.38 1.86
C THR A 110 -16.07 8.39 1.83
N MET A 111 -15.26 8.42 0.76
CA MET A 111 -14.15 7.47 0.63
C MET A 111 -13.02 7.74 1.63
N ARG A 112 -12.79 8.99 2.05
CA ARG A 112 -11.85 9.29 3.14
C ARG A 112 -12.28 8.59 4.44
N TRP A 113 -13.56 8.64 4.78
CA TRP A 113 -14.09 7.93 5.95
C TRP A 113 -13.97 6.41 5.79
N LEU A 114 -14.35 5.86 4.63
CA LEU A 114 -14.25 4.41 4.38
C LEU A 114 -12.81 3.88 4.42
N ILE A 115 -11.81 4.72 4.11
CA ILE A 115 -10.39 4.35 4.18
C ILE A 115 -9.83 4.53 5.60
N LEU A 116 -10.20 5.60 6.32
CA LEU A 116 -9.66 5.89 7.65
C LEU A 116 -10.31 5.08 8.77
N LEU A 117 -11.62 4.81 8.70
CA LEU A 117 -12.32 4.08 9.77
C LEU A 117 -11.72 2.70 10.04
N PRO A 118 -11.39 1.86 9.02
CA PRO A 118 -10.76 0.57 9.26
C PRO A 118 -9.33 0.66 9.81
N ALA A 119 -8.65 1.80 9.63
CA ALA A 119 -7.27 1.97 10.09
C ALA A 119 -7.17 1.95 11.62
N GLY A 120 -8.18 2.47 12.34
CA GLY A 120 -8.25 2.42 13.80
C GLY A 120 -8.27 0.99 14.35
N PRO A 121 -9.28 0.17 14.01
CA PRO A 121 -9.33 -1.25 14.37
C PRO A 121 -8.10 -2.04 13.90
N GLY A 122 -7.59 -1.75 12.70
CA GLY A 122 -6.36 -2.37 12.19
C GLY A 122 -5.13 -2.06 13.06
N ALA A 123 -4.98 -0.81 13.50
CA ALA A 123 -3.90 -0.41 14.40
C ALA A 123 -4.04 -1.06 15.78
N LEU A 124 -5.26 -1.17 16.31
CA LEU A 124 -5.53 -1.88 17.57
C LEU A 124 -5.18 -3.37 17.47
N LEU A 125 -5.61 -4.05 16.40
CA LEU A 125 -5.30 -5.44 16.16
C LEU A 125 -3.78 -5.66 15.99
N GLY A 126 -3.12 -4.79 15.21
CA GLY A 126 -1.67 -4.85 15.01
C GLY A 126 -0.89 -4.59 16.30
N GLY A 127 -1.34 -3.66 17.13
CA GLY A 127 -0.79 -3.39 18.46
C GLY A 127 -0.96 -4.58 19.40
N TRP A 128 -2.17 -5.12 19.48
CA TRP A 128 -2.48 -6.31 20.29
C TRP A 128 -1.63 -7.52 19.88
N LEU A 129 -1.52 -7.80 18.57
CA LEU A 129 -0.63 -8.85 18.04
C LEU A 129 0.83 -8.57 18.39
N GLY A 130 1.28 -7.32 18.25
CA GLY A 130 2.65 -6.92 18.56
C GLY A 130 3.02 -7.10 20.03
N GLU A 131 2.06 -6.90 20.93
CA GLU A 131 2.22 -7.02 22.38
C GLU A 131 2.12 -8.47 22.88
N HIS A 132 1.14 -9.25 22.39
CA HIS A 132 0.84 -10.59 22.92
C HIS A 132 1.53 -11.73 22.17
N VAL A 133 1.78 -11.54 20.86
CA VAL A 133 2.38 -12.58 19.99
C VAL A 133 3.78 -12.18 19.53
N GLY A 134 4.03 -10.87 19.39
CA GLY A 134 5.33 -10.29 19.07
C GLY A 134 5.32 -9.49 17.77
N LEU A 135 6.29 -8.58 17.65
CA LEU A 135 6.36 -7.63 16.52
C LEU A 135 6.63 -8.32 15.18
N ARG A 136 7.37 -9.44 15.17
CA ARG A 136 7.56 -10.28 13.97
C ARG A 136 6.24 -10.87 13.48
N ALA A 137 5.42 -11.40 14.39
CA ALA A 137 4.12 -11.97 14.05
C ALA A 137 3.16 -10.90 13.52
N ALA A 138 3.16 -9.70 14.11
CA ALA A 138 2.36 -8.58 13.61
C ALA A 138 2.76 -8.16 12.18
N LEU A 139 4.06 -8.10 11.87
CA LEU A 139 4.56 -7.85 10.52
C LEU A 139 4.19 -8.97 9.55
N GLY A 140 4.39 -10.23 9.95
CA GLY A 140 4.03 -11.40 9.17
C GLY A 140 2.54 -11.43 8.84
N PHE A 141 1.69 -11.21 9.84
CA PHE A 141 0.23 -11.13 9.67
C PHE A 141 -0.17 -10.03 8.67
N SER A 142 0.41 -8.84 8.81
CA SER A 142 0.15 -7.71 7.91
C SER A 142 0.60 -8.01 6.47
N GLY A 143 1.78 -8.62 6.33
CA GLY A 143 2.36 -9.01 5.05
C GLY A 143 1.56 -10.09 4.34
N VAL A 144 1.25 -11.19 5.04
CA VAL A 144 0.39 -12.26 4.54
C VAL A 144 -0.99 -11.70 4.17
N GLY A 145 -1.60 -10.89 5.03
CA GLY A 145 -2.91 -10.28 4.79
C GLY A 145 -2.93 -9.43 3.52
N ALA A 146 -1.93 -8.58 3.31
CA ALA A 146 -1.83 -7.78 2.08
C ALA A 146 -1.66 -8.65 0.83
N CYS A 147 -0.82 -9.68 0.88
CA CYS A 147 -0.66 -10.64 -0.21
C CYS A 147 -1.94 -11.44 -0.50
N LEU A 148 -2.66 -11.87 0.54
CA LEU A 148 -3.94 -12.57 0.42
C LEU A 148 -5.00 -11.67 -0.20
N VAL A 149 -5.11 -10.41 0.24
CA VAL A 149 -6.02 -9.43 -0.39
C VAL A 149 -5.68 -9.27 -1.87
N ALA A 150 -4.40 -9.11 -2.21
CA ALA A 150 -3.99 -9.00 -3.61
C ALA A 150 -4.35 -10.25 -4.43
N ALA A 151 -4.12 -11.45 -3.88
CA ALA A 151 -4.43 -12.72 -4.53
C ALA A 151 -5.95 -12.94 -4.70
N LEU A 152 -6.75 -12.67 -3.67
CA LEU A 152 -8.20 -12.77 -3.73
C LEU A 152 -8.79 -11.77 -4.72
N ALA A 153 -8.33 -10.52 -4.68
CA ALA A 153 -8.75 -9.49 -5.62
C ALA A 153 -8.35 -9.82 -7.07
N TRP A 154 -7.18 -10.45 -7.29
CA TRP A 154 -6.77 -10.94 -8.60
C TRP A 154 -7.69 -12.04 -9.14
N ARG A 155 -8.22 -12.91 -8.27
CA ARG A 155 -9.19 -13.94 -8.64
C ARG A 155 -10.53 -13.36 -9.08
N HIS A 156 -10.91 -12.18 -8.56
CA HIS A 156 -12.12 -11.50 -8.99
C HIS A 156 -11.94 -10.82 -10.35
N GLY A 157 -12.71 -11.30 -11.34
CA GLY A 157 -12.70 -10.83 -12.73
C GLY A 157 -12.80 -9.31 -12.86
N VAL A 158 -13.58 -8.67 -11.99
CA VAL A 158 -13.87 -7.23 -11.98
C VAL A 158 -12.62 -6.38 -11.78
N ILE A 159 -11.67 -6.78 -10.93
CA ILE A 159 -10.49 -5.95 -10.66
C ILE A 159 -9.42 -6.21 -11.74
N ARG A 160 -9.19 -7.47 -12.10
CA ARG A 160 -8.20 -7.83 -13.13
C ARG A 160 -8.55 -7.32 -14.54
N SER A 161 -9.83 -7.11 -14.83
CA SER A 161 -10.29 -6.66 -16.16
C SER A 161 -10.20 -5.15 -16.34
N VAL A 162 -9.99 -4.38 -15.27
CA VAL A 162 -9.85 -2.93 -15.33
C VAL A 162 -8.47 -2.57 -15.90
N ARG A 163 -8.41 -2.59 -17.24
CA ARG A 163 -7.20 -2.24 -18.01
C ARG A 163 -7.18 -0.80 -18.48
N GLU A 164 -8.35 -0.17 -18.57
CA GLU A 164 -8.51 1.23 -18.93
C GLU A 164 -9.44 1.90 -17.92
N LEU A 165 -9.31 3.21 -17.77
CA LEU A 165 -10.24 3.99 -16.96
C LEU A 165 -11.60 4.02 -17.66
N PRO A 166 -12.71 3.80 -16.94
CA PRO A 166 -14.05 3.97 -17.50
C PRO A 166 -14.21 5.38 -18.08
N LYS A 167 -14.75 5.48 -19.29
CA LYS A 167 -15.11 6.78 -19.85
C LYS A 167 -16.44 7.22 -19.22
N PRO A 168 -16.60 8.49 -18.84
CA PRO A 168 -17.90 9.02 -18.43
C PRO A 168 -18.91 8.74 -19.55
N VAL A 169 -20.04 8.12 -19.23
CA VAL A 169 -21.15 8.02 -20.16
C VAL A 169 -21.69 9.45 -20.29
N GLU A 170 -21.42 10.11 -21.42
CA GLU A 170 -22.06 11.38 -21.75
C GLU A 170 -23.57 11.12 -21.83
N VAL A 171 -24.28 11.49 -20.77
CA VAL A 171 -25.74 11.59 -20.83
C VAL A 171 -26.01 12.75 -21.76
N MET A 172 -26.27 12.44 -23.03
CA MET A 172 -26.72 13.40 -24.03
C MET A 172 -28.00 14.03 -23.48
N THR A 173 -27.88 15.24 -22.95
CA THR A 173 -29.04 16.04 -22.54
C THR A 173 -29.80 16.37 -23.81
N ALA A 174 -30.92 15.67 -24.02
CA ALA A 174 -31.92 16.00 -25.03
C ALA A 174 -32.67 17.28 -24.65
#